data_AF-A0A518N7C3-F1
#
_entry.id   AF-A0A518N7C3-F1
#
_cell.length_a   1.000
_cell.length_b   1.000
_cell.length_c   1.000
_cell.angle_alpha   90.00
_cell.angle_beta   90.00
_cell.angle_gamma   90.00
#
_symmetry.space_group_name_H-M   'P 1'
#
loop_
_entity.id
_entity.type
_entity.pdbx_description
1 polymer ?
#
loop_
_entity_poly.entity_id
_entity_poly.type
_entity_poly.pdbx_seq_one_letter_code
_entity_poly.pdbx_strand_id
1 'polypeptide(L)'
;MRVAEGAVVAITVTNNDGAMHDIAVPEFGAQSDQLVGVGAATTIVFRATKAGTFEYICTIPGHKLAGMAGNLIVGDVKKEVSTAINVAKNPAEVGKPVGDRGPQHVTYDLLTTEVEGRLDDGSTYRYWTFDNTVPGPFLRIRQGDTVTINLKNAENSVNIHSVDFHSVTGPGGGAAVTQVRPGETKSFTFKALHPGLFVYHCATPMIAHHISNGMYGMILVEPEGGLPKVDKEYYVMQGELYTAQKHGSRGLQEFSVDKLLDEKPEHLMFNGSMDALTKTFDMTANVGEEVRIFFGVGGPNLISSFHLIGEVFDRVYDLASFTSPPLKDVQTTLVPPGGATMVEFKVDYPGKYILVDHALSRAEKGLTGILTVHGKADAAIFSSKEAIDASSGH
;
A
#
# COMPACT_ATOMS: atom_id res chain seq x y z
N MET A 1 -17.25 8.43 18.32
CA MET A 1 -16.01 7.70 18.00
C MET A 1 -16.08 6.29 18.58
N ARG A 2 -15.58 5.26 17.88
CA ARG A 2 -15.54 3.87 18.37
C ARG A 2 -14.09 3.36 18.27
N VAL A 3 -13.55 2.74 19.31
CA VAL A 3 -12.19 2.20 19.35
C VAL A 3 -12.15 0.85 20.06
N ALA A 4 -11.15 0.03 19.77
CA ALA A 4 -10.92 -1.21 20.52
C ALA A 4 -10.39 -0.91 21.92
N GLU A 5 -10.67 -1.80 22.88
CA GLU A 5 -10.02 -1.76 24.19
C GLU A 5 -8.51 -1.97 24.05
N GLY A 6 -7.71 -1.14 24.73
CA GLY A 6 -6.25 -1.14 24.66
C GLY A 6 -5.65 -0.29 23.53
N ALA A 7 -6.46 0.20 22.60
CA ALA A 7 -6.02 1.04 21.49
C ALA A 7 -5.39 2.36 21.99
N VAL A 8 -4.33 2.81 21.31
CA VAL A 8 -3.84 4.19 21.42
C VAL A 8 -4.74 5.06 20.54
N VAL A 9 -5.32 6.10 21.14
CA VAL A 9 -6.29 6.98 20.50
C VAL A 9 -5.68 8.37 20.42
N ALA A 10 -5.57 8.90 19.20
CA ALA A 10 -5.23 10.28 18.95
C ALA A 10 -6.50 11.05 18.52
N ILE A 11 -6.84 12.13 19.22
CA ILE A 11 -7.93 13.02 18.81
C ILE A 11 -7.34 14.38 18.48
N THR A 12 -7.43 14.77 17.21
CA THR A 12 -7.06 16.10 16.73
C THR A 12 -8.29 16.98 16.60
N VAL A 13 -8.26 18.15 17.20
CA VAL A 13 -9.33 19.16 17.14
C VAL A 13 -8.79 20.41 16.49
N THR A 14 -9.56 20.95 15.53
CA THR A 14 -9.27 22.22 14.85
C THR A 14 -10.39 23.21 15.14
N ASN A 15 -10.00 24.42 15.57
CA ASN A 15 -10.91 25.52 15.85
C ASN A 15 -11.34 26.20 14.55
N ASN A 16 -12.64 26.20 14.23
CA ASN A 16 -13.17 26.77 12.99
C ASN A 16 -14.01 28.04 13.19
N ASP A 17 -14.42 28.36 14.42
CA ASP A 17 -15.33 29.48 14.71
C ASP A 17 -14.66 30.63 15.46
N GLY A 18 -13.43 30.43 15.95
CA GLY A 18 -12.64 31.43 16.66
C GLY A 18 -13.00 31.59 18.14
N ALA A 19 -14.01 30.88 18.64
CA ALA A 19 -14.27 30.79 20.07
C ALA A 19 -13.18 29.95 20.76
N MET A 20 -12.95 30.14 22.05
CA MET A 20 -11.99 29.32 22.78
C MET A 20 -12.53 27.91 22.96
N HIS A 21 -11.75 26.89 22.62
CA HIS A 21 -12.14 25.49 22.76
C HIS A 21 -11.03 24.65 23.38
N ASP A 22 -11.38 23.50 23.93
CA ASP A 22 -10.43 22.43 24.22
C ASP A 22 -11.12 21.08 23.97
N ILE A 23 -10.39 19.99 24.16
CA ILE A 23 -10.96 18.66 24.22
C ILE A 23 -10.39 17.88 25.39
N ALA A 24 -11.30 17.26 26.16
CA ALA A 24 -10.95 16.35 27.23
C ALA A 24 -11.70 15.04 27.07
N VAL A 25 -11.04 13.95 27.48
CA VAL A 25 -11.64 12.64 27.71
C VAL A 25 -11.37 12.28 29.17
N PRO A 26 -12.19 12.77 30.11
CA PRO A 26 -11.88 12.77 31.55
C PRO A 26 -11.59 11.37 32.11
N GLU A 27 -12.31 10.35 31.63
CA GLU A 27 -12.17 8.98 32.12
C GLU A 27 -10.84 8.33 31.76
N PHE A 28 -10.12 8.88 30.79
CA PHE A 28 -8.76 8.46 30.40
C PHE A 28 -7.69 9.49 30.79
N GLY A 29 -8.05 10.54 31.54
CA GLY A 29 -7.11 11.57 32.00
C GLY A 29 -6.46 12.37 30.86
N ALA A 30 -7.11 12.44 29.70
CA ALA A 30 -6.60 13.11 28.52
C ALA A 30 -7.25 14.48 28.37
N GLN A 31 -6.46 15.53 28.22
CA GLN A 31 -6.95 16.89 27.98
C GLN A 31 -5.96 17.66 27.12
N SER A 32 -6.47 18.46 26.20
CA SER A 32 -5.68 19.34 25.35
C SER A 32 -5.40 20.67 26.03
N ASP A 33 -4.41 21.39 25.51
CA ASP A 33 -4.33 22.84 25.72
C ASP A 33 -5.56 23.55 25.12
N GLN A 34 -5.82 24.78 25.57
CA GLN A 34 -6.87 25.62 25.02
C GLN A 34 -6.49 26.13 23.61
N LEU A 35 -7.39 25.91 22.67
CA LEU A 35 -7.35 26.42 21.31
C LEU A 35 -7.93 27.83 21.26
N VAL A 36 -7.15 28.79 20.79
CA VAL A 36 -7.58 30.17 20.59
C VAL A 36 -7.35 30.58 19.13
N GLY A 37 -8.38 31.09 18.48
CA GLY A 37 -8.32 31.60 17.10
C GLY A 37 -8.66 30.56 16.03
N VAL A 38 -9.15 31.06 14.90
CA VAL A 38 -9.53 30.24 13.74
C VAL A 38 -8.29 29.58 13.15
N GLY A 39 -8.37 28.28 12.89
CA GLY A 39 -7.30 27.46 12.33
C GLY A 39 -6.34 26.85 13.37
N ALA A 40 -6.45 27.21 14.66
CA ALA A 40 -5.67 26.58 15.72
C ALA A 40 -6.05 25.10 15.85
N ALA A 41 -5.07 24.22 15.98
CA ALA A 41 -5.29 22.78 16.16
C ALA A 41 -4.46 22.22 17.32
N THR A 42 -4.99 21.19 17.97
CA THR A 42 -4.34 20.48 19.08
C THR A 42 -4.67 19.00 18.98
N THR A 43 -3.80 18.15 19.52
CA THR A 43 -3.98 16.70 19.52
C THR A 43 -3.78 16.17 20.93
N ILE A 44 -4.71 15.35 21.41
CA ILE A 44 -4.53 14.53 22.61
C ILE A 44 -4.28 13.09 22.20
N VAL A 45 -3.38 12.42 22.93
CA VAL A 45 -3.09 11.00 22.75
C VAL A 45 -3.29 10.30 24.09
N PHE A 46 -4.08 9.23 24.10
CA PHE A 46 -4.31 8.42 25.30
C PHE A 46 -4.57 6.97 24.95
N ARG A 47 -4.43 6.07 25.92
CA ARG A 47 -4.76 4.64 25.74
C ARG A 47 -6.16 4.37 26.27
N ALA A 48 -7.00 3.74 25.46
CA ALA A 48 -8.35 3.36 25.81
C ALA A 48 -8.36 2.07 26.68
N THR A 49 -7.90 2.18 27.93
CA THR A 49 -7.64 1.04 28.82
C THR A 49 -8.89 0.36 29.43
N LYS A 50 -10.10 0.81 29.08
CA LYS A 50 -11.35 0.31 29.67
C LYS A 50 -12.45 0.29 28.61
N ALA A 51 -13.13 -0.84 28.45
CA ALA A 51 -14.35 -0.90 27.66
C ALA A 51 -15.52 -0.11 28.30
N GLY A 52 -16.40 0.46 27.47
CA GLY A 52 -17.54 1.27 27.87
C GLY A 52 -17.88 2.37 26.87
N THR A 53 -18.85 3.21 27.22
CA THR A 53 -19.11 4.47 26.52
C THR A 53 -18.70 5.61 27.44
N PHE A 54 -17.81 6.46 26.95
CA PHE A 54 -17.20 7.59 27.64
C PHE A 54 -17.50 8.88 26.88
N GLU A 55 -17.46 10.02 27.56
CA GLU A 55 -17.63 11.30 26.89
C GLU A 55 -16.28 11.91 26.52
N TYR A 56 -16.19 12.51 25.34
CA TYR A 56 -15.23 13.56 25.08
C TYR A 56 -15.97 14.90 25.07
N ILE A 57 -15.42 15.91 25.71
CA ILE A 57 -16.10 17.18 25.99
C ILE A 57 -15.18 18.38 25.77
N CYS A 58 -15.78 19.54 25.53
CA CYS A 58 -15.13 20.84 25.72
C CYS A 58 -15.37 21.28 27.18
N THR A 59 -14.29 21.55 27.91
CA THR A 59 -14.29 21.96 29.32
C THR A 59 -14.52 23.47 29.51
N ILE A 60 -14.48 24.24 28.42
CA ILE A 60 -14.74 25.68 28.46
C ILE A 60 -16.14 25.96 29.05
N PRO A 61 -16.26 26.91 30.01
CA PRO A 61 -17.52 27.15 30.70
C PRO A 61 -18.70 27.36 29.73
N GLY A 62 -19.73 26.52 29.88
CA GLY A 62 -20.94 26.58 29.06
C GLY A 62 -20.88 25.81 27.74
N HIS A 63 -19.70 25.43 27.23
CA HIS A 63 -19.56 24.79 25.92
C HIS A 63 -20.12 23.36 25.90
N LYS A 64 -19.91 22.56 26.96
CA LYS A 64 -20.59 21.26 27.11
C LYS A 64 -22.11 21.40 27.08
N LEU A 65 -22.65 22.39 27.80
CA LEU A 65 -24.10 22.67 27.84
C LEU A 65 -24.64 23.14 26.49
N ALA A 66 -23.80 23.84 25.71
CA ALA A 66 -24.10 24.23 24.33
C ALA A 66 -24.00 23.07 23.32
N GLY A 67 -23.64 21.86 23.76
CA GLY A 67 -23.62 20.65 22.94
C GLY A 67 -22.23 20.18 22.51
N MET A 68 -21.14 20.78 23.02
CA MET A 68 -19.77 20.32 22.74
C MET A 68 -19.39 19.10 23.57
N ALA A 69 -20.12 18.01 23.34
CA ALA A 69 -19.86 16.69 23.90
C ALA A 69 -20.12 15.64 22.83
N GLY A 70 -19.38 14.53 22.89
CA GLY A 70 -19.65 13.37 22.07
C GLY A 70 -19.21 12.09 22.75
N ASN A 71 -19.63 10.96 22.19
CA ASN A 71 -19.38 9.66 22.78
C ASN A 71 -18.13 9.00 22.16
N LEU A 72 -17.20 8.59 23.01
CA LEU A 72 -16.16 7.61 22.75
C LEU A 72 -16.64 6.24 23.24
N ILE A 73 -16.83 5.31 22.33
CA ILE A 73 -17.23 3.94 22.67
C ILE A 73 -15.99 3.06 22.55
N VAL A 74 -15.57 2.45 23.65
CA VAL A 74 -14.44 1.52 23.74
C VAL A 74 -14.99 0.12 23.95
N GLY A 75 -14.52 -0.86 23.20
CA GLY A 75 -14.89 -2.26 23.40
C GLY A 75 -14.96 -3.02 22.09
N ASP A 76 -15.65 -4.17 22.11
CA ASP A 76 -15.85 -5.00 20.92
C ASP A 76 -16.64 -4.24 19.86
N VAL A 77 -15.92 -3.57 18.98
CA VAL A 77 -16.47 -3.14 17.71
C VAL A 77 -16.85 -4.43 17.01
N LYS A 78 -18.16 -4.73 16.94
CA LYS A 78 -18.66 -5.70 15.97
C LYS A 78 -18.09 -5.26 14.63
N LYS A 79 -17.05 -5.95 14.15
CA LYS A 79 -16.55 -5.77 12.80
C LYS A 79 -17.75 -6.02 11.91
N GLU A 80 -18.23 -4.96 11.27
CA GLU A 80 -19.08 -5.16 10.10
C GLU A 80 -18.18 -5.87 9.11
N VAL A 81 -18.35 -7.19 9.01
CA VAL A 81 -17.64 -8.00 8.05
C VAL A 81 -18.16 -7.53 6.70
N SER A 82 -17.34 -6.77 5.98
CA SER A 82 -17.66 -6.33 4.63
C SER A 82 -17.91 -7.58 3.77
N THR A 83 -19.01 -7.59 3.03
CA THR A 83 -19.28 -8.61 2.02
C THR A 83 -18.57 -8.31 0.69
N ALA A 84 -17.89 -7.16 0.60
CA ALA A 84 -17.09 -6.79 -0.55
C ALA A 84 -15.87 -7.72 -0.69
N ILE A 85 -15.40 -7.90 -1.93
CA ILE A 85 -14.28 -8.79 -2.18
C ILE A 85 -12.99 -8.21 -1.58
N ASN A 86 -12.07 -9.09 -1.18
CA ASN A 86 -10.72 -8.66 -0.85
C ASN A 86 -9.91 -8.51 -2.13
N VAL A 87 -9.54 -7.28 -2.49
CA VAL A 87 -8.70 -6.98 -3.66
C VAL A 87 -7.21 -7.03 -3.33
N ALA A 88 -6.82 -7.21 -2.08
CA ALA A 88 -5.41 -7.17 -1.72
C ALA A 88 -4.62 -8.29 -2.39
N LYS A 89 -3.48 -7.95 -2.99
CA LYS A 89 -2.56 -8.95 -3.55
C LYS A 89 -1.72 -9.60 -2.46
N ASN A 90 -1.71 -10.92 -2.43
CA ASN A 90 -0.80 -11.68 -1.58
C ASN A 90 0.66 -11.37 -1.99
N PRO A 91 1.50 -10.82 -1.08
CA PRO A 91 2.85 -10.42 -1.42
C PRO A 91 3.75 -11.63 -1.75
N ALA A 92 3.41 -12.85 -1.36
CA ALA A 92 4.22 -14.04 -1.71
C ALA A 92 4.01 -14.54 -3.15
N GLU A 93 3.06 -13.97 -3.91
CA GLU A 93 2.73 -14.42 -5.28
C GLU A 93 3.66 -13.80 -6.34
N VAL A 94 4.94 -14.16 -6.31
CA VAL A 94 5.99 -13.68 -7.23
C VAL A 94 6.27 -14.62 -8.43
N GLY A 95 5.46 -15.66 -8.59
CA GLY A 95 5.70 -16.71 -9.58
C GLY A 95 6.93 -17.56 -9.28
N LYS A 96 7.42 -18.31 -10.27
CA LYS A 96 8.63 -19.14 -10.16
C LYS A 96 9.80 -18.47 -10.88
N PRO A 97 11.01 -18.49 -10.31
CA PRO A 97 12.22 -18.10 -11.03
C PRO A 97 12.30 -18.81 -12.37
N VAL A 98 12.65 -18.07 -13.43
CA VAL A 98 12.66 -18.64 -14.80
C VAL A 98 13.74 -19.73 -14.97
N GLY A 99 14.76 -19.71 -14.12
CA GLY A 99 15.88 -20.65 -14.14
C GLY A 99 16.78 -20.48 -15.37
N ASP A 100 17.65 -21.46 -15.61
CA ASP A 100 18.64 -21.44 -16.71
C ASP A 100 18.06 -21.93 -18.05
N ARG A 101 16.82 -21.54 -18.36
CA ARG A 101 16.18 -21.92 -19.63
C ARG A 101 16.56 -20.93 -20.74
N GLY A 102 16.47 -21.39 -22.00
CA GLY A 102 16.51 -20.48 -23.15
C GLY A 102 15.22 -19.63 -23.29
N PRO A 103 15.25 -18.63 -24.19
CA PRO A 103 14.05 -17.89 -24.58
C PRO A 103 12.94 -18.81 -25.12
N GLN A 104 11.69 -18.52 -24.78
CA GLN A 104 10.52 -19.26 -25.25
C GLN A 104 9.36 -18.33 -25.62
N HIS A 105 8.29 -18.93 -26.14
CA HIS A 105 7.00 -18.24 -26.25
C HIS A 105 6.23 -18.40 -24.94
N VAL A 106 5.82 -17.29 -24.34
CA VAL A 106 5.02 -17.25 -23.11
C VAL A 106 3.70 -16.54 -23.40
N THR A 107 2.59 -17.03 -22.88
CA THR A 107 1.29 -16.38 -23.01
C THR A 107 0.74 -16.06 -21.63
N TYR A 108 0.24 -14.84 -21.45
CA TYR A 108 -0.54 -14.45 -20.29
C TYR A 108 -1.93 -14.00 -20.71
N ASP A 109 -2.92 -14.48 -19.98
CA ASP A 109 -4.31 -14.03 -20.07
C ASP A 109 -4.58 -13.13 -18.86
N LEU A 110 -4.91 -11.87 -19.12
CA LEU A 110 -5.29 -10.89 -18.11
C LEU A 110 -6.77 -10.55 -18.27
N LEU A 111 -7.48 -10.45 -17.15
CA LEU A 111 -8.87 -10.03 -17.08
C LEU A 111 -8.96 -8.69 -16.36
N THR A 112 -9.53 -7.70 -17.03
CA THR A 112 -9.87 -6.41 -16.39
C THR A 112 -11.27 -6.47 -15.82
N THR A 113 -11.43 -6.03 -14.57
CA THR A 113 -12.71 -6.06 -13.84
C THR A 113 -12.93 -4.77 -13.08
N GLU A 114 -14.22 -4.40 -12.92
CA GLU A 114 -14.66 -3.34 -12.03
C GLU A 114 -15.46 -3.96 -10.88
N VAL A 115 -14.94 -3.84 -9.66
CA VAL A 115 -15.42 -4.60 -8.49
C VAL A 115 -15.51 -3.72 -7.26
N GLU A 116 -16.55 -3.91 -6.46
CA GLU A 116 -16.57 -3.32 -5.12
C GLU A 116 -15.68 -4.15 -4.20
N GLY A 117 -14.56 -3.55 -3.79
CA GLY A 117 -13.57 -4.15 -2.92
C GLY A 117 -13.58 -3.51 -1.54
N ARG A 118 -13.15 -4.26 -0.54
CA ARG A 118 -12.89 -3.73 0.80
C ARG A 118 -11.67 -2.81 0.76
N LEU A 119 -11.82 -1.59 1.27
CA LEU A 119 -10.73 -0.63 1.46
C LEU A 119 -10.16 -0.76 2.88
N ASP A 120 -11.01 -0.70 3.91
CA ASP A 120 -10.66 -0.90 5.33
C ASP A 120 -11.87 -1.48 6.12
N ASP A 121 -11.74 -1.66 7.43
CA ASP A 121 -12.79 -2.09 8.35
C ASP A 121 -14.00 -1.11 8.30
N GLY A 122 -15.03 -1.50 7.54
CA GLY A 122 -16.28 -0.74 7.39
C GLY A 122 -16.28 0.26 6.25
N SER A 123 -15.28 0.25 5.35
CA SER A 123 -15.27 1.05 4.11
C SER A 123 -15.02 0.19 2.87
N THR A 124 -15.67 0.55 1.77
CA THR A 124 -15.53 -0.12 0.46
C THR A 124 -15.21 0.90 -0.62
N TYR A 125 -14.68 0.43 -1.75
CA TYR A 125 -14.40 1.25 -2.91
C TYR A 125 -14.63 0.46 -4.20
N ARG A 126 -15.00 1.13 -5.29
CA ARG A 126 -15.12 0.51 -6.62
C ARG A 126 -13.75 0.47 -7.30
N TYR A 127 -13.01 -0.61 -7.12
CA TYR A 127 -11.72 -0.83 -7.75
C TYR A 127 -11.87 -1.23 -9.22
N TRP A 128 -10.88 -0.85 -10.01
CA TRP A 128 -10.65 -1.37 -11.35
C TRP A 128 -9.33 -2.12 -11.32
N THR A 129 -9.32 -3.37 -11.74
CA THR A 129 -8.19 -4.26 -11.46
C THR A 129 -7.75 -5.03 -12.69
N PHE A 130 -6.55 -5.60 -12.61
CA PHE A 130 -6.17 -6.79 -13.37
C PHE A 130 -6.34 -8.00 -12.45
N ASP A 131 -7.16 -8.96 -12.85
CA ASP A 131 -7.44 -10.22 -12.15
C ASP A 131 -7.98 -10.07 -10.71
N ASN A 132 -8.88 -9.11 -10.49
CA ASN A 132 -9.55 -8.85 -9.20
C ASN A 132 -8.60 -8.52 -8.04
N THR A 133 -7.34 -8.18 -8.33
CA THR A 133 -6.34 -7.86 -7.30
C THR A 133 -5.62 -6.54 -7.59
N VAL A 134 -5.15 -5.91 -6.53
CA VAL A 134 -4.34 -4.70 -6.56
C VAL A 134 -3.10 -4.90 -5.68
N PRO A 135 -1.88 -4.79 -6.24
CA PRO A 135 -1.61 -4.73 -7.67
C PRO A 135 -2.09 -5.99 -8.42
N GLY A 136 -2.14 -5.89 -9.75
CA GLY A 136 -2.41 -7.02 -10.63
C GLY A 136 -1.34 -8.12 -10.56
N PRO A 137 -1.52 -9.24 -11.29
CA PRO A 137 -0.59 -10.36 -11.27
C PRO A 137 0.87 -9.97 -11.46
N PHE A 138 1.77 -10.58 -10.66
CA PHE A 138 3.20 -10.49 -10.92
C PHE A 138 3.54 -11.36 -12.12
N LEU A 139 3.95 -10.72 -13.22
CA LEU A 139 4.35 -11.45 -14.42
C LEU A 139 5.86 -11.69 -14.37
N ARG A 140 6.31 -12.89 -14.73
CA ARG A 140 7.72 -13.27 -14.60
C ARG A 140 8.18 -14.02 -15.85
N ILE A 141 9.02 -13.33 -16.62
CA ILE A 141 9.54 -13.78 -17.90
C ILE A 141 11.06 -13.68 -17.94
N ARG A 142 11.67 -14.21 -18.98
CA ARG A 142 13.11 -14.12 -19.22
C ARG A 142 13.37 -13.12 -20.35
N GLN A 143 14.49 -12.41 -20.27
CA GLN A 143 15.03 -11.67 -21.40
C GLN A 143 15.11 -12.59 -22.63
N GLY A 144 14.64 -12.06 -23.76
CA GLY A 144 14.57 -12.75 -25.04
C GLY A 144 13.27 -13.51 -25.29
N ASP A 145 12.44 -13.75 -24.27
CA ASP A 145 11.13 -14.38 -24.45
C ASP A 145 10.27 -13.60 -25.45
N THR A 146 9.48 -14.34 -26.23
CA THR A 146 8.40 -13.75 -27.02
C THR A 146 7.09 -13.93 -26.25
N VAL A 147 6.50 -12.83 -25.80
CA VAL A 147 5.37 -12.84 -24.88
C VAL A 147 4.11 -12.38 -25.59
N THR A 148 3.06 -13.18 -25.51
CA THR A 148 1.71 -12.82 -25.96
C THR A 148 0.88 -12.44 -24.75
N ILE A 149 0.30 -11.25 -24.76
CA ILE A 149 -0.68 -10.82 -23.76
C ILE A 149 -2.05 -10.86 -24.41
N ASN A 150 -2.97 -11.60 -23.81
CA ASN A 150 -4.39 -11.56 -24.11
C ASN A 150 -5.08 -10.76 -23.00
N LEU A 151 -5.67 -9.62 -23.35
CA LEU A 151 -6.42 -8.79 -22.41
C LEU A 151 -7.91 -8.95 -22.69
N LYS A 152 -8.64 -9.52 -21.74
CA LYS A 152 -10.10 -9.56 -21.72
C LYS A 152 -10.64 -8.46 -20.80
N ASN A 153 -11.72 -7.81 -21.21
CA ASN A 153 -12.47 -6.93 -20.32
C ASN A 153 -13.78 -7.62 -19.93
N ALA A 154 -14.08 -7.64 -18.64
CA ALA A 154 -15.29 -8.29 -18.14
C ALA A 154 -16.55 -7.69 -18.79
N GLU A 155 -17.56 -8.53 -19.01
CA GLU A 155 -18.81 -8.11 -19.68
C GLU A 155 -19.58 -7.07 -18.86
N ASN A 156 -19.42 -7.08 -17.55
CA ASN A 156 -20.06 -6.16 -16.62
C ASN A 156 -19.24 -4.90 -16.30
N SER A 157 -18.06 -4.71 -16.93
CA SER A 157 -17.32 -3.46 -16.82
C SER A 157 -18.07 -2.33 -17.50
N VAL A 158 -17.90 -1.11 -17.01
CA VAL A 158 -18.49 0.10 -17.62
C VAL A 158 -17.50 0.76 -18.58
N ASN A 159 -16.21 0.68 -18.25
CA ASN A 159 -15.15 1.40 -18.93
C ASN A 159 -14.41 0.50 -19.94
N ILE A 160 -13.82 1.16 -20.93
CA ILE A 160 -12.77 0.55 -21.74
C ILE A 160 -11.53 0.41 -20.86
N HIS A 161 -10.82 -0.71 -21.02
CA HIS A 161 -9.57 -0.95 -20.33
C HIS A 161 -8.48 -1.33 -21.33
N SER A 162 -7.23 -1.06 -20.96
CA SER A 162 -6.05 -1.39 -21.75
C SER A 162 -4.89 -1.78 -20.87
N VAL A 163 -3.75 -2.08 -21.47
CA VAL A 163 -2.51 -2.31 -20.73
C VAL A 163 -1.31 -1.74 -21.49
N ASP A 164 -0.49 -1.00 -20.77
CA ASP A 164 0.83 -0.52 -21.13
C ASP A 164 1.83 -1.23 -20.21
N PHE A 165 2.79 -1.95 -20.79
CA PHE A 165 3.92 -2.51 -20.06
C PHE A 165 5.18 -1.69 -20.36
N HIS A 166 5.86 -1.23 -19.32
CA HIS A 166 7.12 -0.49 -19.52
C HIS A 166 8.26 -1.37 -20.06
N SER A 167 8.09 -2.70 -20.04
CA SER A 167 8.99 -3.66 -20.68
C SER A 167 8.78 -3.81 -22.19
N VAL A 168 7.73 -3.20 -22.77
CA VAL A 168 7.37 -3.35 -24.18
C VAL A 168 7.96 -2.22 -25.03
N THR A 169 8.79 -2.60 -26.00
CA THR A 169 9.20 -1.68 -27.08
C THR A 169 8.16 -1.70 -28.20
N GLY A 170 7.22 -0.76 -28.18
CA GLY A 170 6.17 -0.64 -29.18
C GLY A 170 5.17 0.47 -28.84
N PRO A 171 4.19 0.76 -29.73
CA PRO A 171 3.24 1.85 -29.52
C PRO A 171 2.46 1.73 -28.20
N GLY A 172 2.68 2.72 -27.31
CA GLY A 172 2.05 2.80 -25.99
C GLY A 172 2.30 1.58 -25.09
N GLY A 173 3.42 0.88 -25.27
CA GLY A 173 3.74 -0.33 -24.50
C GLY A 173 2.71 -1.46 -24.62
N GLY A 174 1.93 -1.47 -25.71
CA GLY A 174 0.80 -2.40 -25.93
C GLY A 174 -0.58 -1.72 -25.89
N ALA A 175 -0.69 -0.54 -25.29
CA ALA A 175 -1.96 0.15 -25.07
C ALA A 175 -2.65 0.59 -26.38
N ALA A 176 -1.88 0.90 -27.41
CA ALA A 176 -2.42 1.33 -28.71
C ALA A 176 -3.27 0.25 -29.39
N VAL A 177 -3.02 -1.03 -29.07
CA VAL A 177 -3.72 -2.19 -29.64
C VAL A 177 -4.61 -2.92 -28.62
N THR A 178 -4.59 -2.50 -27.35
CA THR A 178 -5.37 -3.12 -26.25
C THR A 178 -6.42 -2.19 -25.68
N GLN A 179 -6.98 -1.22 -26.40
CA GLN A 179 -8.20 -0.53 -25.95
C GLN A 179 -9.41 -1.50 -26.04
N VAL A 180 -9.66 -2.29 -25.00
CA VAL A 180 -10.63 -3.40 -24.94
C VAL A 180 -11.97 -2.93 -24.35
N ARG A 181 -13.06 -3.02 -25.13
CA ARG A 181 -14.41 -2.73 -24.62
C ARG A 181 -14.92 -3.86 -23.72
N PRO A 182 -15.91 -3.60 -22.83
CA PRO A 182 -16.55 -4.65 -22.04
C PRO A 182 -16.98 -5.85 -22.90
N GLY A 183 -16.62 -7.05 -22.46
CA GLY A 183 -16.87 -8.32 -23.17
C GLY A 183 -15.93 -8.64 -24.34
N GLU A 184 -15.10 -7.70 -24.80
CA GLU A 184 -14.10 -7.96 -25.84
C GLU A 184 -12.82 -8.61 -25.29
N THR A 185 -12.02 -9.17 -26.19
CA THR A 185 -10.64 -9.59 -25.93
C THR A 185 -9.76 -9.05 -27.05
N LYS A 186 -8.60 -8.48 -26.70
CA LYS A 186 -7.56 -8.09 -27.65
C LYS A 186 -6.23 -8.63 -27.21
N SER A 187 -5.34 -8.84 -28.18
CA SER A 187 -4.04 -9.45 -27.91
C SER A 187 -2.93 -8.73 -28.66
N PHE A 188 -1.73 -8.80 -28.10
CA PHE A 188 -0.50 -8.41 -28.79
C PHE A 188 0.64 -9.31 -28.37
N THR A 189 1.68 -9.37 -29.19
CA THR A 189 2.89 -10.14 -28.93
C THR A 189 4.10 -9.21 -28.99
N PHE A 190 5.01 -9.33 -28.02
CA PHE A 190 6.24 -8.56 -27.96
C PHE A 190 7.43 -9.46 -27.64
N LYS A 191 8.64 -8.98 -27.93
CA LYS A 191 9.87 -9.63 -27.47
C LYS A 191 10.42 -8.86 -26.27
N ALA A 192 10.75 -9.56 -25.19
CA ALA A 192 11.33 -8.95 -23.99
C ALA A 192 12.81 -8.61 -24.22
N LEU A 193 13.09 -7.38 -24.66
CA LEU A 193 14.44 -6.99 -25.11
C LEU A 193 15.40 -6.69 -23.95
N HIS A 194 14.88 -6.14 -22.85
CA HIS A 194 15.68 -5.61 -21.75
C HIS A 194 15.34 -6.30 -20.42
N PRO A 195 16.34 -6.77 -19.65
CA PRO A 195 16.11 -7.27 -18.31
C PRO A 195 15.86 -6.10 -17.34
N GLY A 196 15.04 -6.34 -16.34
CA GLY A 196 14.64 -5.34 -15.36
C GLY A 196 13.33 -5.71 -14.68
N LEU A 197 12.93 -4.90 -13.71
CA LEU A 197 11.61 -4.94 -13.10
C LEU A 197 10.83 -3.71 -13.57
N PHE A 198 9.69 -3.95 -14.20
CA PHE A 198 8.92 -2.92 -14.88
C PHE A 198 7.50 -2.87 -14.34
N VAL A 199 6.94 -1.67 -14.20
CA VAL A 199 5.52 -1.50 -13.95
C VAL A 199 4.75 -1.74 -15.25
N TYR A 200 3.54 -2.27 -15.13
CA TYR A 200 2.53 -2.19 -16.17
C TYR A 200 1.25 -1.60 -15.57
N HIS A 201 0.47 -0.90 -16.38
CA HIS A 201 -0.75 -0.26 -15.93
C HIS A 201 -1.75 -0.07 -17.06
N CYS A 202 -3.01 0.23 -16.71
CA CYS A 202 -3.97 0.63 -17.73
C CYS A 202 -3.58 1.99 -18.34
N ALA A 203 -3.83 2.16 -19.63
CA ALA A 203 -3.49 3.38 -20.37
C ALA A 203 -4.68 3.89 -21.21
N THR A 204 -5.90 3.69 -20.70
CA THR A 204 -7.12 4.29 -21.24
C THR A 204 -7.35 5.65 -20.58
N PRO A 205 -7.62 6.74 -21.33
CA PRO A 205 -7.91 8.05 -20.76
C PRO A 205 -9.19 8.05 -19.89
N MET A 206 -9.20 8.64 -18.68
CA MET A 206 -8.09 9.32 -17.99
C MET A 206 -7.17 8.31 -17.28
N ILE A 207 -5.91 8.20 -17.73
CA ILE A 207 -4.96 7.17 -17.29
C ILE A 207 -4.76 7.19 -15.76
N ALA A 208 -4.56 8.36 -15.17
CA ALA A 208 -4.36 8.51 -13.73
C ALA A 208 -5.56 8.01 -12.89
N HIS A 209 -6.79 8.12 -13.41
CA HIS A 209 -7.98 7.59 -12.75
C HIS A 209 -7.98 6.06 -12.78
N HIS A 210 -7.62 5.44 -13.92
CA HIS A 210 -7.50 3.98 -14.01
C HIS A 210 -6.41 3.43 -13.08
N ILE A 211 -5.26 4.11 -13.01
CA ILE A 211 -4.16 3.73 -12.10
C ILE A 211 -4.61 3.84 -10.65
N SER A 212 -5.19 4.99 -10.24
CA SER A 212 -5.64 5.19 -8.86
C SER A 212 -6.69 4.16 -8.42
N ASN A 213 -7.56 3.71 -9.34
CA ASN A 213 -8.54 2.67 -9.07
C ASN A 213 -7.95 1.26 -8.90
N GLY A 214 -6.64 1.07 -9.13
CA GLY A 214 -5.92 -0.18 -8.87
C GLY A 214 -5.32 -0.87 -10.09
N MET A 215 -5.42 -0.28 -11.29
CA MET A 215 -4.96 -0.91 -12.52
C MET A 215 -3.45 -0.72 -12.74
N TYR A 216 -2.64 -1.33 -11.88
CA TYR A 216 -1.19 -1.41 -11.99
C TYR A 216 -0.67 -2.76 -11.49
N GLY A 217 0.46 -3.21 -12.01
CA GLY A 217 1.19 -4.40 -11.57
C GLY A 217 2.64 -4.37 -12.01
N MET A 218 3.39 -5.44 -11.77
CA MET A 218 4.78 -5.56 -12.21
C MET A 218 5.03 -6.77 -13.11
N ILE A 219 5.91 -6.57 -14.08
CA ILE A 219 6.52 -7.61 -14.89
C ILE A 219 8.04 -7.64 -14.64
N LEU A 220 8.53 -8.79 -14.20
CA LEU A 220 9.94 -9.09 -14.05
C LEU A 220 10.46 -9.71 -15.34
N VAL A 221 11.40 -9.04 -15.99
CA VAL A 221 12.21 -9.60 -17.07
C VAL A 221 13.54 -10.04 -16.48
N GLU A 222 13.64 -11.32 -16.12
CA GLU A 222 14.88 -11.86 -15.57
C GLU A 222 16.01 -11.84 -16.62
N PRO A 223 17.25 -11.51 -16.21
CA PRO A 223 18.41 -11.61 -17.09
C PRO A 223 18.70 -13.06 -17.46
N GLU A 224 19.58 -13.28 -18.44
CA GLU A 224 19.81 -14.61 -19.02
C GLU A 224 20.20 -15.70 -18.02
N GLY A 225 20.94 -15.35 -16.97
CA GLY A 225 21.36 -16.25 -15.88
C GLY A 225 20.42 -16.27 -14.66
N GLY A 226 19.28 -15.60 -14.75
CA GLY A 226 18.36 -15.38 -13.64
C GLY A 226 18.89 -14.41 -12.58
N LEU A 227 18.09 -14.17 -11.56
CA LEU A 227 18.52 -13.39 -10.39
C LEU A 227 19.30 -14.26 -9.39
N PRO A 228 20.16 -13.66 -8.53
CA PRO A 228 20.76 -14.38 -7.40
C PRO A 228 19.70 -15.12 -6.57
N LYS A 229 20.08 -16.27 -6.00
CA LYS A 229 19.16 -17.01 -5.13
C LYS A 229 18.99 -16.29 -3.81
N VAL A 230 17.75 -16.27 -3.34
CA VAL A 230 17.33 -15.78 -2.01
C VAL A 230 16.35 -16.79 -1.43
N ASP A 231 16.10 -16.72 -0.12
CA ASP A 231 15.22 -17.66 0.58
C ASP A 231 13.74 -17.24 0.49
N LYS A 232 13.48 -15.92 0.48
CA LYS A 232 12.14 -15.33 0.38
C LYS A 232 12.07 -14.23 -0.68
N GLU A 233 10.98 -14.20 -1.42
CA GLU A 233 10.66 -13.14 -2.37
C GLU A 233 9.26 -12.58 -2.08
N TYR A 234 9.12 -11.25 -2.10
CA TYR A 234 7.86 -10.54 -1.90
C TYR A 234 7.57 -9.54 -3.00
N TYR A 235 6.28 -9.38 -3.32
CA TYR A 235 5.73 -8.45 -4.30
C TYR A 235 4.89 -7.38 -3.61
N VAL A 236 5.40 -6.15 -3.61
CA VAL A 236 4.75 -5.02 -2.96
C VAL A 236 4.64 -3.87 -3.95
N MET A 237 3.45 -3.28 -4.05
CA MET A 237 3.29 -2.01 -4.75
C MET A 237 2.55 -0.98 -3.92
N GLN A 238 2.99 0.26 -4.04
CA GLN A 238 2.34 1.44 -3.48
C GLN A 238 1.42 2.10 -4.50
N GLY A 239 0.27 2.56 -4.04
CA GLY A 239 -0.61 3.43 -4.81
C GLY A 239 -1.42 4.39 -3.93
N GLU A 240 -1.98 5.40 -4.57
CA GLU A 240 -2.82 6.42 -3.95
C GLU A 240 -4.28 6.30 -4.40
N LEU A 241 -5.20 6.56 -3.46
CA LEU A 241 -6.62 6.69 -3.74
C LEU A 241 -7.14 8.09 -3.38
N TYR A 242 -7.83 8.68 -4.34
CA TYR A 242 -8.40 10.03 -4.24
C TYR A 242 -9.91 9.92 -4.04
N THR A 243 -10.33 9.74 -2.79
CA THR A 243 -11.74 9.62 -2.43
C THR A 243 -12.36 10.98 -2.11
N ALA A 244 -13.63 11.20 -2.41
CA ALA A 244 -14.35 12.41 -2.05
C ALA A 244 -14.47 12.55 -0.52
N GLN A 245 -14.80 11.44 0.12
CA GLN A 245 -14.83 11.29 1.57
C GLN A 245 -13.40 11.36 2.15
N LYS A 246 -13.29 11.69 3.44
CA LYS A 246 -11.99 11.78 4.11
C LYS A 246 -11.50 10.41 4.56
N HIS A 247 -10.19 10.23 4.70
CA HIS A 247 -9.61 9.08 5.39
C HIS A 247 -10.33 8.77 6.72
N GLY A 248 -10.58 7.49 7.00
CA GLY A 248 -11.34 7.04 8.18
C GLY A 248 -12.87 7.09 8.04
N SER A 249 -13.40 7.60 6.93
CA SER A 249 -14.83 7.53 6.64
C SER A 249 -15.28 6.08 6.38
N ARG A 250 -16.50 5.74 6.82
CA ARG A 250 -17.12 4.43 6.61
C ARG A 250 -18.03 4.44 5.37
N GLY A 251 -18.43 3.26 4.91
CA GLY A 251 -19.29 3.05 3.76
C GLY A 251 -18.54 3.08 2.43
N LEU A 252 -19.31 3.10 1.33
CA LEU A 252 -18.76 3.19 -0.02
C LEU A 252 -18.09 4.56 -0.21
N GLN A 253 -16.79 4.53 -0.47
CA GLN A 253 -16.02 5.70 -0.86
C GLN A 253 -16.16 5.91 -2.37
N GLU A 254 -16.22 7.18 -2.79
CA GLU A 254 -16.38 7.58 -4.19
C GLU A 254 -15.13 8.33 -4.66
N PHE A 255 -14.80 8.19 -5.94
CA PHE A 255 -13.64 8.87 -6.53
C PHE A 255 -13.85 10.40 -6.58
N SER A 256 -12.77 11.17 -6.37
CA SER A 256 -12.74 12.61 -6.54
C SER A 256 -11.71 13.01 -7.59
N VAL A 257 -12.21 13.43 -8.76
CA VAL A 257 -11.38 13.95 -9.86
C VAL A 257 -10.62 15.20 -9.41
N ASP A 258 -11.26 16.11 -8.66
CA ASP A 258 -10.62 17.33 -8.18
C ASP A 258 -9.42 17.02 -7.28
N LYS A 259 -9.56 16.08 -6.33
CA LYS A 259 -8.45 15.67 -5.47
C LYS A 259 -7.34 14.97 -6.25
N LEU A 260 -7.67 14.18 -7.27
CA LEU A 260 -6.68 13.57 -8.17
C LEU A 260 -5.85 14.65 -8.87
N LEU A 261 -6.52 15.63 -9.49
CA LEU A 261 -5.86 16.70 -10.25
C LEU A 261 -5.05 17.65 -9.35
N ASP A 262 -5.48 17.83 -8.10
CA ASP A 262 -4.76 18.58 -7.08
C ASP A 262 -3.65 17.78 -6.36
N GLU A 263 -3.49 16.49 -6.69
CA GLU A 263 -2.57 15.56 -6.03
C GLU A 263 -2.77 15.46 -4.50
N LYS A 264 -4.03 15.48 -4.04
CA LYS A 264 -4.41 15.38 -2.61
C LYS A 264 -5.06 14.04 -2.28
N PRO A 265 -4.31 12.93 -2.16
CA PRO A 265 -4.89 11.63 -1.85
C PRO A 265 -5.35 11.55 -0.40
N GLU A 266 -6.40 10.76 -0.18
CA GLU A 266 -6.92 10.45 1.17
C GLU A 266 -6.33 9.15 1.70
N HIS A 267 -6.07 8.19 0.81
CA HIS A 267 -5.52 6.89 1.18
C HIS A 267 -4.24 6.62 0.40
N LEU A 268 -3.26 6.06 1.10
CA LEU A 268 -2.10 5.46 0.51
C LEU A 268 -1.96 4.05 1.06
N MET A 269 -1.71 3.10 0.19
CA MET A 269 -1.76 1.69 0.56
C MET A 269 -0.68 0.89 -0.14
N PHE A 270 -0.18 -0.12 0.56
CA PHE A 270 0.50 -1.24 -0.07
C PHE A 270 -0.53 -2.30 -0.45
N ASN A 271 -0.45 -2.82 -1.66
CA ASN A 271 -1.27 -3.94 -2.13
C ASN A 271 -2.79 -3.72 -1.94
N GLY A 272 -3.27 -2.53 -2.31
CA GLY A 272 -4.68 -2.33 -2.67
C GLY A 272 -5.68 -2.12 -1.53
N SER A 273 -5.32 -2.39 -0.27
CA SER A 273 -6.17 -2.09 0.88
C SER A 273 -5.34 -1.63 2.08
N MET A 274 -6.01 -0.99 3.03
CA MET A 274 -5.37 -0.28 4.14
C MET A 274 -4.65 -1.19 5.13
N ASP A 275 -5.02 -2.47 5.16
CA ASP A 275 -4.45 -3.46 6.07
C ASP A 275 -3.90 -4.70 5.34
N ALA A 276 -3.66 -4.57 4.03
CA ALA A 276 -3.19 -5.64 3.16
C ALA A 276 -1.97 -6.37 3.74
N LEU A 277 -0.97 -5.60 4.17
CA LEU A 277 0.32 -6.10 4.66
C LEU A 277 0.48 -6.01 6.18
N THR A 278 -0.61 -5.73 6.91
CA THR A 278 -0.58 -5.67 8.38
C THR A 278 -1.53 -6.67 9.05
N LYS A 279 -2.62 -7.04 8.38
CA LYS A 279 -3.67 -7.94 8.93
C LYS A 279 -4.14 -8.99 7.93
N THR A 280 -4.14 -8.66 6.63
CA THR A 280 -4.73 -9.53 5.61
C THR A 280 -3.75 -10.61 5.15
N PHE A 281 -2.51 -10.24 4.84
CA PHE A 281 -1.44 -11.17 4.49
C PHE A 281 -0.22 -10.96 5.38
N ASP A 282 0.35 -12.06 5.83
CA ASP A 282 1.58 -12.06 6.61
C ASP A 282 2.80 -12.18 5.69
N MET A 283 3.75 -11.26 5.83
CA MET A 283 5.11 -11.47 5.35
C MET A 283 5.95 -12.00 6.52
N THR A 284 6.67 -13.09 6.29
CA THR A 284 7.41 -13.80 7.34
C THR A 284 8.76 -14.31 6.84
N ALA A 285 9.81 -14.11 7.63
CA ALA A 285 11.12 -14.71 7.39
C ALA A 285 11.68 -15.34 8.68
N ASN A 286 12.74 -16.13 8.55
CA ASN A 286 13.50 -16.64 9.69
C ASN A 286 14.87 -15.99 9.74
N VAL A 287 15.37 -15.75 10.96
CA VAL A 287 16.74 -15.26 11.17
C VAL A 287 17.73 -16.11 10.38
N GLY A 288 18.55 -15.44 9.57
CA GLY A 288 19.53 -16.05 8.67
C GLY A 288 19.10 -16.11 7.20
N GLU A 289 17.81 -15.94 6.89
CA GLU A 289 17.29 -15.95 5.51
C GLU A 289 17.64 -14.65 4.75
N GLU A 290 17.96 -14.78 3.45
CA GLU A 290 17.99 -13.65 2.52
C GLU A 290 16.58 -13.38 1.97
N VAL A 291 16.12 -12.14 2.14
CA VAL A 291 14.82 -11.66 1.68
C VAL A 291 15.01 -10.71 0.50
N ARG A 292 14.20 -10.88 -0.55
CA ARG A 292 14.06 -9.94 -1.67
C ARG A 292 12.66 -9.36 -1.69
N ILE A 293 12.57 -8.04 -1.86
CA ILE A 293 11.29 -7.36 -2.12
C ILE A 293 11.35 -6.71 -3.50
N PHE A 294 10.46 -7.14 -4.39
CA PHE A 294 10.12 -6.41 -5.60
C PHE A 294 9.15 -5.29 -5.21
N PHE A 295 9.63 -4.05 -5.26
CA PHE A 295 8.85 -2.89 -4.84
C PHE A 295 8.58 -1.95 -6.02
N GLY A 296 7.31 -1.65 -6.27
CA GLY A 296 6.91 -0.73 -7.34
C GLY A 296 5.96 0.36 -6.85
N VAL A 297 5.90 1.46 -7.58
CA VAL A 297 4.91 2.51 -7.32
C VAL A 297 3.99 2.60 -8.54
N GLY A 298 2.76 2.14 -8.38
CA GLY A 298 1.70 2.40 -9.36
C GLY A 298 1.38 3.89 -9.38
N GLY A 299 1.34 4.51 -8.20
CA GLY A 299 1.04 5.93 -8.03
C GLY A 299 -0.47 6.19 -8.02
N PRO A 300 -0.98 7.17 -8.79
CA PRO A 300 -0.37 7.69 -10.01
C PRO A 300 0.66 8.82 -9.85
N ASN A 301 0.78 9.48 -8.69
CA ASN A 301 1.47 10.78 -8.61
C ASN A 301 2.67 10.81 -7.65
N LEU A 302 2.59 10.12 -6.50
CA LEU A 302 3.56 10.33 -5.43
C LEU A 302 4.79 9.40 -5.56
N ILE A 303 5.99 9.99 -5.40
CA ILE A 303 7.24 9.24 -5.24
C ILE A 303 7.26 8.62 -3.84
N SER A 304 7.64 7.33 -3.73
CA SER A 304 7.85 6.66 -2.45
C SER A 304 9.29 6.82 -1.96
N SER A 305 9.46 7.12 -0.67
CA SER A 305 10.75 7.00 0.03
C SER A 305 10.80 5.65 0.75
N PHE A 306 10.93 4.56 -0.01
CA PHE A 306 10.75 3.20 0.51
C PHE A 306 11.83 2.83 1.52
N HIS A 307 11.38 2.41 2.71
CA HIS A 307 12.23 2.06 3.84
C HIS A 307 11.65 0.87 4.61
N LEU A 308 12.54 0.07 5.21
CA LEU A 308 12.20 -1.01 6.14
C LEU A 308 12.74 -0.67 7.53
N ILE A 309 11.86 -0.23 8.42
CA ILE A 309 12.25 0.13 9.79
C ILE A 309 12.83 -1.09 10.49
N GLY A 310 14.01 -0.92 11.07
CA GLY A 310 14.76 -1.95 11.78
C GLY A 310 15.82 -2.65 10.93
N GLU A 311 15.89 -2.40 9.61
CA GLU A 311 16.80 -3.08 8.69
C GLU A 311 17.55 -2.11 7.77
N VAL A 312 18.63 -2.60 7.15
CA VAL A 312 19.36 -1.90 6.09
C VAL A 312 19.35 -2.77 4.84
N PHE A 313 19.14 -2.16 3.66
CA PHE A 313 19.19 -2.92 2.41
C PHE A 313 20.64 -3.24 2.02
N ASP A 314 21.01 -4.52 2.07
CA ASP A 314 22.32 -5.01 1.61
C ASP A 314 22.54 -4.69 0.13
N ARG A 315 21.48 -4.80 -0.67
CA ARG A 315 21.50 -4.50 -2.12
C ARG A 315 20.25 -3.74 -2.52
N VAL A 316 20.45 -2.63 -3.22
CA VAL A 316 19.37 -1.86 -3.88
C VAL A 316 19.67 -1.78 -5.37
N TYR A 317 18.77 -2.34 -6.17
CA TYR A 317 18.80 -2.24 -7.62
C TYR A 317 18.12 -0.93 -8.00
N ASP A 318 18.94 0.13 -8.02
CA ASP A 318 18.49 1.49 -8.30
C ASP A 318 17.79 1.57 -9.67
N LEU A 319 16.65 2.26 -9.70
CA LEU A 319 15.74 2.35 -10.86
C LEU A 319 15.38 0.98 -11.48
N ALA A 320 15.43 -0.11 -10.69
CA ALA A 320 15.23 -1.49 -11.14
C ALA A 320 16.16 -1.95 -12.29
N SER A 321 17.36 -1.37 -12.39
CA SER A 321 18.37 -1.80 -13.38
C SER A 321 19.02 -3.11 -12.97
N PHE A 322 18.95 -4.14 -13.82
CA PHE A 322 19.63 -5.43 -13.61
C PHE A 322 20.95 -5.58 -14.38
N THR A 323 21.32 -4.57 -15.17
CA THR A 323 22.60 -4.52 -15.88
C THR A 323 23.64 -3.67 -15.14
N SER A 324 23.20 -2.82 -14.23
CA SER A 324 24.07 -2.03 -13.35
C SER A 324 24.34 -2.81 -12.05
N PRO A 325 25.53 -2.64 -11.43
CA PRO A 325 25.76 -3.19 -10.10
C PRO A 325 24.79 -2.53 -9.09
N PRO A 326 24.21 -3.30 -8.15
CA PRO A 326 23.35 -2.72 -7.13
C PRO A 326 24.15 -1.83 -6.18
N LEU A 327 23.50 -0.78 -5.68
CA LEU A 327 23.99 -0.04 -4.52
C LEU A 327 24.00 -0.97 -3.30
N LYS A 328 24.85 -0.68 -2.32
CA LYS A 328 25.01 -1.48 -1.10
C LYS A 328 24.82 -0.61 0.15
N ASP A 329 24.39 -1.25 1.23
CA ASP A 329 24.25 -0.64 2.56
C ASP A 329 23.35 0.62 2.55
N VAL A 330 22.17 0.51 1.92
CA VAL A 330 21.26 1.64 1.69
C VAL A 330 20.10 1.61 2.68
N GLN A 331 19.86 2.71 3.37
CA GLN A 331 18.76 2.84 4.35
C GLN A 331 17.38 3.01 3.69
N THR A 332 17.30 3.77 2.61
CA THR A 332 16.04 4.22 2.00
C THR A 332 16.31 4.49 0.52
N THR A 333 15.36 4.11 -0.35
CA THR A 333 15.46 4.33 -1.79
C THR A 333 14.24 5.08 -2.32
N LEU A 334 14.46 5.98 -3.28
CA LEU A 334 13.39 6.71 -3.93
C LEU A 334 12.84 5.91 -5.11
N VAL A 335 11.53 5.74 -5.17
CA VAL A 335 10.86 5.03 -6.26
C VAL A 335 9.76 5.91 -6.84
N PRO A 336 9.91 6.39 -8.10
CA PRO A 336 8.93 7.28 -8.71
C PRO A 336 7.66 6.52 -9.12
N PRO A 337 6.51 7.20 -9.31
CA PRO A 337 5.32 6.60 -9.91
C PRO A 337 5.64 6.09 -11.33
N GLY A 338 5.14 4.90 -11.66
CA GLY A 338 5.53 4.17 -12.86
C GLY A 338 6.93 3.55 -12.78
N GLY A 339 7.63 3.71 -11.65
CA GLY A 339 8.94 3.11 -11.39
C GLY A 339 8.88 1.92 -10.44
N ALA A 340 9.99 1.20 -10.39
CA ALA A 340 10.20 0.11 -9.46
C ALA A 340 11.65 0.07 -8.97
N THR A 341 11.88 -0.74 -7.94
CA THR A 341 13.20 -1.15 -7.46
C THR A 341 13.13 -2.59 -6.95
N MET A 342 14.28 -3.19 -6.75
CA MET A 342 14.41 -4.45 -6.05
C MET A 342 15.39 -4.26 -4.91
N VAL A 343 14.99 -4.67 -3.71
CA VAL A 343 15.86 -4.62 -2.53
C VAL A 343 16.09 -6.01 -2.00
N GLU A 344 17.29 -6.26 -1.49
CA GLU A 344 17.67 -7.51 -0.85
C GLU A 344 18.38 -7.23 0.45
N PHE A 345 18.10 -8.03 1.47
CA PHE A 345 18.70 -7.93 2.78
C PHE A 345 18.62 -9.28 3.49
N LYS A 346 19.61 -9.57 4.33
CA LYS A 346 19.57 -10.69 5.25
C LYS A 346 18.91 -10.27 6.56
N VAL A 347 18.01 -11.10 7.08
CA VAL A 347 17.38 -10.83 8.39
C VAL A 347 18.21 -11.45 9.51
N ASP A 348 18.94 -10.63 10.27
CA ASP A 348 19.89 -11.12 11.28
C ASP A 348 19.33 -11.13 12.72
N TYR A 349 18.17 -10.54 12.97
CA TYR A 349 17.57 -10.45 14.30
C TYR A 349 16.05 -10.69 14.27
N PRO A 350 15.43 -11.38 15.25
CA PRO A 350 13.98 -11.60 15.25
C PRO A 350 13.23 -10.34 15.67
N GLY A 351 12.10 -10.06 15.03
CA GLY A 351 11.31 -8.86 15.30
C GLY A 351 10.22 -8.60 14.29
N LYS A 352 9.53 -7.47 14.44
CA LYS A 352 8.64 -6.92 13.42
C LYS A 352 9.36 -5.78 12.72
N TYR A 353 9.55 -5.95 11.42
CA TYR A 353 10.16 -4.99 10.54
C TYR A 353 9.08 -4.32 9.71
N ILE A 354 9.14 -3.01 9.56
CA ILE A 354 7.97 -2.24 9.15
C ILE A 354 8.27 -1.51 7.85
N LEU A 355 7.54 -1.89 6.81
CA LEU A 355 7.62 -1.28 5.50
C LEU A 355 6.88 0.05 5.56
N VAL A 356 7.56 1.12 5.14
CA VAL A 356 6.99 2.46 5.08
C VAL A 356 7.45 3.19 3.83
N ASP A 357 6.67 4.20 3.47
CA ASP A 357 7.18 5.37 2.78
C ASP A 357 7.58 6.41 3.82
N HIS A 358 8.86 6.78 3.82
CA HIS A 358 9.44 7.64 4.85
C HIS A 358 8.97 9.11 4.78
N ALA A 359 8.11 9.47 3.81
CA ALA A 359 7.19 10.59 3.98
C ALA A 359 6.08 10.22 5.00
N LEU A 360 6.47 10.08 6.27
CA LEU A 360 5.75 9.32 7.31
C LEU A 360 4.32 9.79 7.63
N SER A 361 3.93 11.00 7.26
CA SER A 361 2.51 11.40 7.32
C SER A 361 1.59 10.46 6.51
N ARG A 362 2.16 9.69 5.58
CA ARG A 362 1.44 8.69 4.77
C ARG A 362 1.13 7.41 5.56
N ALA A 363 1.87 7.09 6.62
CA ALA A 363 1.56 5.97 7.52
C ALA A 363 0.21 6.21 8.22
N GLU A 364 -0.05 7.44 8.67
CA GLU A 364 -1.35 7.87 9.22
C GLU A 364 -2.49 7.85 8.19
N LYS A 365 -2.17 7.68 6.91
CA LYS A 365 -3.10 7.48 5.80
C LYS A 365 -3.14 6.04 5.30
N GLY A 366 -2.59 5.08 6.05
CA GLY A 366 -2.67 3.63 5.77
C GLY A 366 -1.40 2.97 5.24
N LEU A 367 -0.35 3.72 4.95
CA LEU A 367 0.79 3.20 4.18
C LEU A 367 1.84 2.51 5.06
N THR A 368 1.46 1.36 5.60
CA THR A 368 2.31 0.52 6.47
C THR A 368 2.21 -0.95 6.07
N GLY A 369 3.30 -1.68 6.19
CA GLY A 369 3.32 -3.15 6.09
C GLY A 369 4.25 -3.77 7.12
N ILE A 370 4.05 -5.05 7.44
CA ILE A 370 4.81 -5.76 8.48
C ILE A 370 5.46 -7.00 7.88
N LEU A 371 6.77 -7.11 8.04
CA LEU A 371 7.55 -8.33 7.90
C LEU A 371 7.89 -8.87 9.29
N THR A 372 7.36 -10.04 9.64
CA THR A 372 7.65 -10.69 10.92
C THR A 372 8.81 -11.67 10.77
N VAL A 373 9.89 -11.45 11.52
CA VAL A 373 11.07 -12.32 11.53
C VAL A 373 11.06 -13.18 12.78
N HIS A 374 11.09 -14.49 12.59
CA HIS A 374 11.15 -15.49 13.66
C HIS A 374 12.58 -15.98 13.86
N GLY A 375 12.96 -16.30 15.09
CA GLY A 375 14.28 -16.86 15.38
C GLY A 375 14.75 -16.57 16.79
N LYS A 376 16.02 -16.89 17.06
CA LYS A 376 16.67 -16.57 18.33
C LYS A 376 17.31 -15.20 18.24
N ALA A 377 17.11 -14.38 19.27
CA ALA A 377 17.80 -13.11 19.41
C ALA A 377 19.30 -13.33 19.64
N ASP A 378 20.12 -12.49 19.01
CA ASP A 378 21.56 -12.44 19.22
C ASP A 378 21.95 -11.13 19.93
N ALA A 379 22.35 -11.24 21.20
CA ALA A 379 22.74 -10.11 22.01
C ALA A 379 24.01 -9.39 21.51
N ALA A 380 24.80 -10.02 20.63
CA ALA A 380 25.93 -9.38 19.96
C ALA A 380 25.50 -8.38 18.88
N ILE A 381 24.29 -8.55 18.33
CA ILE A 381 23.70 -7.63 17.33
C ILE A 381 22.92 -6.53 18.03
N PHE A 382 21.98 -6.90 18.89
CA PHE A 382 21.15 -5.94 19.61
C PHE A 382 20.89 -6.43 21.04
N SER A 383 21.18 -5.58 22.02
CA SER A 383 20.87 -5.84 23.42
C SER A 383 20.47 -4.56 24.13
N SER A 384 19.53 -4.67 25.06
CA SER A 384 19.03 -3.57 25.87
C SER A 384 18.65 -4.11 27.25
N LYS A 385 18.78 -3.27 28.28
CA LYS A 385 18.31 -3.59 29.63
C LYS A 385 16.82 -3.30 29.80
N GLU A 386 16.30 -2.48 28.91
CA GLU A 386 14.92 -2.07 28.80
C GLU A 386 14.12 -3.17 28.09
N ALA A 387 12.87 -3.37 28.51
CA ALA A 387 11.98 -4.30 27.82
C ALA A 387 11.58 -3.71 26.46
N ILE A 388 11.47 -4.56 25.44
CA ILE A 388 10.86 -4.16 24.17
C ILE A 388 9.41 -3.78 24.44
N ASP A 389 9.06 -2.53 24.16
CA ASP A 389 7.68 -2.09 24.17
C ASP A 389 6.96 -2.69 22.95
N ALA A 390 6.13 -3.70 23.19
CA ALA A 390 5.34 -4.34 22.15
C ALA A 390 4.31 -3.39 21.49
N SER A 391 4.17 -2.17 22.02
CA SER A 391 3.31 -1.10 21.51
C SER A 391 4.05 0.13 20.99
N SER A 392 5.39 0.10 20.87
CA SER A 392 6.14 1.20 20.27
C SER A 392 5.60 1.47 18.85
N GLY A 393 5.18 2.70 18.59
CA GLY A 393 4.33 3.14 17.47
C GLY A 393 4.97 3.11 16.08
N HIS A 394 5.59 2.00 15.73
CA HIS A 394 5.79 1.58 14.36
C HIS A 394 4.92 0.32 14.15
#